data_AF-A0A8H7TQM8-F1
#
_entry.id   AF-A0A8H7TQM8-F1
#
_cell.length_a   1.000
_cell.length_b   1.000
_cell.length_c   1.000
_cell.angle_alpha   90.00
_cell.angle_beta   90.00
_cell.angle_gamma   90.00
#
_symmetry.space_group_name_H-M   'P 1'
#
loop_
_entity.id
_entity.type
_entity.pdbx_description
1 polymer ?
#
loop_
_entity_poly.entity_id
_entity_poly.type
_entity_poly.pdbx_seq_one_letter_code
_entity_poly.pdbx_strand_id
1 'polypeptide(L)'
;MEDGQSDTENNRIQLRVGERLFHTTKETLTRESDYFAARLARWKDTDPDGSYFIDSDPTLFEVILRYLRTGTPPLFFDPATQTHDVAKYAALLSEARYFQIPSLVTWIVEQKYFQVIQVDTNIRVYDEDSFRDLPTSSSSSTSKVEYFQTTGIERRFVCVPTRVS
;
A
#
# COMPACT_ATOMS: atom_id res chain seq x y z
N MET A 1 -21.05 13.76 -43.84
CA MET A 1 -20.28 14.38 -42.75
C MET A 1 -19.87 13.24 -41.85
N GLU A 2 -18.56 13.01 -41.77
CA GLU A 2 -17.91 11.79 -41.28
C GLU A 2 -18.26 11.41 -39.84
N ASP A 3 -18.33 10.10 -39.63
CA ASP A 3 -18.48 9.43 -38.34
C ASP A 3 -17.31 9.76 -37.41
N GLY A 4 -17.58 10.50 -36.33
CA GLY A 4 -16.64 10.77 -35.24
C GLY A 4 -16.48 9.61 -34.27
N GLN A 5 -16.18 8.40 -34.78
CA GLN A 5 -15.95 7.21 -33.97
C GLN A 5 -14.47 6.78 -34.06
N SER A 6 -13.83 6.62 -32.89
CA SER A 6 -12.81 5.58 -32.57
C SER A 6 -11.39 5.95 -32.10
N ASP A 7 -11.12 7.11 -31.49
CA ASP A 7 -9.85 7.26 -30.73
C ASP A 7 -9.90 6.60 -29.33
N THR A 8 -11.07 6.65 -28.68
CA THR A 8 -11.24 6.12 -27.31
C THR A 8 -11.33 4.58 -27.26
N GLU A 9 -11.85 3.95 -28.32
CA GLU A 9 -11.90 2.47 -28.39
C GLU A 9 -10.51 1.86 -28.58
N ASN A 10 -9.62 2.56 -29.30
CA ASN A 10 -8.28 2.06 -29.62
C ASN A 10 -7.29 2.10 -28.42
N ASN A 11 -7.69 2.75 -27.32
CA ASN A 11 -6.92 2.84 -26.08
C ASN A 11 -7.29 1.75 -25.06
N ARG A 12 -8.48 1.13 -25.15
CA ARG A 12 -8.89 0.08 -24.21
C ARG A 12 -8.18 -1.22 -24.56
N ILE A 13 -7.67 -1.92 -23.54
CA ILE A 13 -7.03 -3.21 -23.70
C ILE A 13 -7.47 -4.19 -22.62
N GLN A 14 -7.35 -5.47 -22.96
CA GLN A 14 -7.64 -6.58 -22.08
C GLN A 14 -6.33 -7.29 -21.72
N LEU A 15 -6.07 -7.45 -20.43
CA LEU A 15 -4.90 -8.16 -19.90
C LEU A 15 -5.37 -9.42 -19.20
N ARG A 16 -4.77 -10.56 -19.53
CA ARG A 16 -4.94 -11.80 -18.78
C ARG A 16 -3.72 -11.99 -17.89
N VAL A 17 -3.90 -11.80 -16.58
CA VAL A 17 -2.82 -11.94 -15.60
C VAL A 17 -3.09 -13.20 -14.78
N GLY A 18 -2.24 -14.21 -14.94
CA GLY A 18 -2.50 -15.54 -14.40
C GLY A 18 -3.88 -16.06 -14.85
N GLU A 19 -4.75 -16.35 -13.89
CA GLU A 19 -6.12 -16.81 -14.13
C GLU A 19 -7.18 -15.69 -14.22
N ARG A 20 -6.81 -14.43 -13.99
CA ARG A 20 -7.76 -13.30 -13.92
C ARG A 20 -7.65 -12.37 -15.12
N LEU A 21 -8.79 -11.83 -15.52
CA LEU A 21 -8.92 -10.89 -16.63
C LEU A 21 -9.08 -9.45 -16.11
N PHE A 22 -8.33 -8.52 -16.69
CA PHE A 22 -8.33 -7.11 -16.35
C PHE A 22 -8.60 -6.26 -17.59
N HIS A 23 -9.38 -5.20 -17.39
CA HIS A 23 -9.65 -4.20 -18.43
C HIS A 23 -9.05 -2.86 -18.00
N THR A 24 -8.30 -2.23 -18.88
CA THR A 24 -7.65 -0.95 -18.61
C THR A 24 -7.36 -0.20 -19.92
N THR A 25 -6.67 0.94 -19.84
CA THR A 25 -6.18 1.67 -21.02
C THR A 25 -4.67 1.53 -21.19
N LYS A 26 -4.17 1.63 -22.42
CA LYS A 26 -2.72 1.67 -22.71
C LYS A 26 -2.08 2.82 -21.93
N GLU A 27 -2.72 3.98 -21.96
CA GLU A 27 -2.29 5.17 -21.21
C GLU A 27 -2.10 4.91 -19.70
N THR A 28 -3.06 4.23 -19.06
CA THR A 28 -2.94 3.88 -17.63
C THR A 28 -1.68 3.05 -17.37
N LEU A 29 -1.40 2.07 -18.24
CA LEU A 29 -0.27 1.18 -18.07
C LEU A 29 1.06 1.89 -18.33
N THR A 30 1.14 2.73 -19.35
CA THR A 30 2.38 3.41 -19.73
C THR A 30 2.69 4.63 -18.87
N ARG A 31 1.80 5.04 -17.96
CA ARG A 31 1.97 6.26 -17.18
C ARG A 31 3.24 6.25 -16.33
N GLU A 32 3.52 5.13 -15.67
CA GLU A 32 4.67 4.97 -14.76
C GLU A 32 5.37 3.60 -14.88
N SER A 33 5.00 2.78 -15.86
CA SER A 33 5.63 1.46 -16.07
C SER A 33 6.42 1.46 -17.38
N ASP A 34 7.73 1.35 -17.25
CA ASP A 34 8.64 1.20 -18.40
C ASP A 34 8.44 -0.15 -19.09
N TYR A 35 8.08 -1.18 -18.31
CA TYR A 35 7.74 -2.50 -18.82
C TYR A 35 6.58 -2.40 -19.81
N PHE A 36 5.47 -1.78 -19.41
CA PHE A 36 4.31 -1.66 -20.28
C PHE A 36 4.56 -0.73 -21.47
N ALA A 37 5.32 0.36 -21.28
CA ALA A 37 5.71 1.24 -22.38
C ALA A 37 6.50 0.49 -23.46
N ALA A 38 7.51 -0.29 -23.06
CA ALA A 38 8.30 -1.09 -23.98
C ALA A 38 7.50 -2.26 -24.58
N ARG A 39 6.65 -2.89 -23.78
CA ARG A 39 5.88 -4.07 -24.18
C ARG A 39 4.77 -3.72 -25.17
N LEU A 40 4.00 -2.66 -24.90
CA LEU A 40 2.91 -2.19 -25.78
C LEU A 40 3.41 -1.74 -27.16
N ALA A 41 4.62 -1.21 -27.25
CA ALA A 41 5.23 -0.85 -28.53
C ALA A 41 5.56 -2.08 -29.41
N ARG A 42 5.70 -3.27 -28.81
CA ARG A 42 6.11 -4.51 -29.48
C ARG A 42 5.01 -5.56 -29.54
N TRP A 43 3.93 -5.38 -28.80
CA TRP A 43 2.82 -6.32 -28.73
C TRP A 43 2.07 -6.38 -30.06
N LYS A 44 2.37 -7.43 -30.83
CA LYS A 44 1.67 -7.80 -32.07
C LYS A 44 0.83 -9.07 -31.92
N ASP A 45 1.12 -9.86 -30.89
CA ASP A 45 0.51 -11.16 -30.63
C ASP A 45 -0.43 -11.02 -29.42
N THR A 46 -1.73 -10.90 -29.68
CA THR A 46 -2.78 -11.12 -28.69
C THR A 46 -3.19 -12.59 -28.71
N ASP A 47 -3.72 -13.08 -27.61
CA ASP A 47 -4.43 -14.36 -27.57
C ASP A 47 -5.61 -14.34 -28.57
N PRO A 48 -6.20 -15.51 -28.92
CA PRO A 48 -7.34 -15.59 -29.84
C PRO A 48 -8.55 -14.76 -29.40
N ASP A 49 -8.65 -14.45 -28.10
CA ASP A 49 -9.70 -13.61 -27.51
C ASP A 49 -9.34 -12.10 -27.49
N GLY A 50 -8.20 -11.72 -28.07
CA GLY A 50 -7.72 -10.35 -28.11
C GLY A 50 -7.04 -9.86 -26.83
N SER A 51 -6.82 -10.73 -25.83
CA SER A 51 -6.15 -10.37 -24.58
C SER A 51 -4.63 -10.52 -24.65
N TYR A 52 -3.93 -9.78 -23.78
CA TYR A 52 -2.49 -9.94 -23.59
C TYR A 52 -2.21 -10.74 -22.32
N PHE A 53 -1.58 -11.90 -22.47
CA PHE A 53 -1.18 -12.72 -21.34
C PHE A 53 0.06 -12.17 -20.63
N ILE A 54 0.01 -12.15 -19.30
CA ILE A 54 1.15 -11.90 -18.43
C ILE A 54 1.14 -12.91 -17.28
N ASP A 55 2.29 -13.53 -17.07
CA ASP A 55 2.53 -14.54 -16.04
C ASP A 55 2.93 -13.87 -14.72
N SER A 56 1.94 -13.36 -13.99
CA SER A 56 2.09 -12.69 -12.68
C SER A 56 0.95 -13.05 -11.74
N ASP A 57 1.12 -12.76 -10.45
CA ASP A 57 0.05 -12.86 -9.46
C ASP A 57 -1.04 -11.79 -9.72
N PRO A 58 -2.29 -12.19 -9.98
CA PRO A 58 -3.34 -11.23 -10.30
C PRO A 58 -3.80 -10.39 -9.10
N THR A 59 -3.64 -10.87 -7.87
CA THR A 59 -3.98 -10.14 -6.65
C THR A 59 -3.03 -8.97 -6.43
N LEU A 60 -1.72 -9.20 -6.62
CA LEU A 60 -0.75 -8.11 -6.54
C LEU A 60 -0.85 -7.19 -7.76
N PHE A 61 -1.11 -7.74 -8.95
CA PHE A 61 -1.34 -6.93 -10.13
C PHE A 61 -2.53 -5.97 -9.98
N GLU A 62 -3.60 -6.37 -9.27
CA GLU A 62 -4.71 -5.46 -8.98
C GLU A 62 -4.26 -4.22 -8.20
N VAL A 63 -3.35 -4.40 -7.23
CA VAL A 63 -2.76 -3.30 -6.46
C VAL A 63 -1.89 -2.42 -7.36
N ILE A 64 -1.06 -3.03 -8.21
CA ILE A 64 -0.24 -2.31 -9.20
C ILE A 64 -1.13 -1.49 -10.14
N LEU A 65 -2.19 -2.09 -10.67
CA LEU A 65 -3.10 -1.41 -11.58
C LEU A 65 -3.84 -0.27 -10.89
N ARG A 66 -4.20 -0.42 -9.61
CA ARG A 66 -4.78 0.66 -8.82
C ARG A 66 -3.80 1.82 -8.66
N TYR A 67 -2.55 1.54 -8.35
CA TYR A 67 -1.49 2.55 -8.29
C TYR A 67 -1.32 3.27 -9.64
N LEU A 68 -1.25 2.53 -10.75
CA LEU A 68 -1.16 3.08 -12.10
C LEU A 68 -2.40 3.89 -12.53
N ARG A 69 -3.54 3.76 -11.85
CA ARG A 69 -4.72 4.60 -12.07
C ARG A 69 -4.71 5.86 -11.22
N THR A 70 -4.38 5.76 -9.94
CA THR A 70 -4.54 6.86 -8.97
C THR A 70 -3.25 7.66 -8.72
N GLY A 71 -2.08 7.05 -8.94
CA GLY A 71 -0.78 7.59 -8.56
C GLY A 71 -0.53 7.55 -7.05
N THR A 72 -1.44 6.92 -6.30
CA THR A 72 -1.37 6.84 -4.85
C THR A 72 -0.79 5.49 -4.43
N PRO A 73 0.37 5.47 -3.72
CA PRO A 73 0.94 4.23 -3.22
C PRO A 73 -0.01 3.45 -2.30
N PRO A 74 0.00 2.11 -2.34
CA PRO A 74 -0.91 1.30 -1.56
C PRO A 74 -0.51 1.26 -0.09
N LEU A 75 -1.47 1.38 0.82
CA LEU A 75 -1.24 1.31 2.27
C LEU A 75 -1.79 0.01 2.84
N PHE A 76 -0.90 -0.93 3.17
CA PHE A 76 -1.23 -2.13 3.93
C PHE A 76 -0.97 -1.90 5.40
N PHE A 77 -1.97 -1.37 6.10
CA PHE A 77 -1.93 -1.10 7.53
C PHE A 77 -3.13 -1.71 8.21
N ASP A 78 -2.89 -2.46 9.28
CA ASP A 78 -3.93 -2.98 10.15
C ASP A 78 -4.17 -2.01 11.32
N PRO A 79 -5.34 -1.34 11.38
CA PRO A 79 -5.65 -0.39 12.44
C PRO A 79 -5.90 -1.06 13.81
N ALA A 80 -6.19 -2.36 13.85
CA ALA A 80 -6.38 -3.08 15.11
C ALA A 80 -5.03 -3.31 15.80
N THR A 81 -4.07 -3.86 15.06
CA THR A 81 -2.71 -4.14 15.57
C THR A 81 -1.78 -2.93 15.48
N GLN A 82 -2.15 -1.88 14.75
CA GLN A 82 -1.31 -0.74 14.41
C GLN A 82 0.00 -1.13 13.72
N THR A 83 -0.05 -2.16 12.88
CA THR A 83 1.13 -2.67 12.16
C THR A 83 0.96 -2.63 10.66
N HIS A 84 2.08 -2.52 9.97
CA HIS A 84 2.14 -2.64 8.52
C HIS A 84 2.34 -4.10 8.12
N ASP A 85 1.68 -4.53 7.04
CA ASP A 85 1.86 -5.87 6.47
C ASP A 85 3.15 -5.90 5.63
N VAL A 86 4.29 -6.09 6.30
CA VAL A 86 5.62 -6.10 5.69
C VAL A 86 5.74 -7.19 4.63
N ALA A 87 5.07 -8.32 4.81
CA ALA A 87 5.07 -9.42 3.85
C ALA A 87 4.42 -9.00 2.53
N LYS A 88 3.27 -8.30 2.58
CA LYS A 88 2.64 -7.74 1.37
C LYS A 88 3.48 -6.69 0.69
N TYR A 89 4.17 -5.82 1.45
CA TYR A 89 5.09 -4.85 0.84
C TYR A 89 6.27 -5.53 0.13
N ALA A 90 6.83 -6.59 0.71
CA ALA A 90 7.90 -7.36 0.08
C ALA A 90 7.45 -8.06 -1.21
N ALA A 91 6.25 -8.65 -1.20
CA ALA A 91 5.66 -9.25 -2.39
C ALA A 91 5.38 -8.19 -3.48
N LEU A 92 4.78 -7.06 -3.10
CA LEU A 92 4.52 -5.95 -4.00
C LEU A 92 5.81 -5.34 -4.59
N LEU A 93 6.89 -5.27 -3.81
CA LEU A 93 8.19 -4.79 -4.30
C LEU A 93 8.71 -5.65 -5.46
N SER A 94 8.51 -6.97 -5.40
CA SER A 94 8.92 -7.89 -6.47
C SER A 94 8.13 -7.60 -7.75
N GLU A 95 6.81 -7.44 -7.65
CA GLU A 95 5.95 -7.08 -8.78
C GLU A 95 6.26 -5.68 -9.33
N ALA A 96 6.50 -4.69 -8.47
CA ALA A 96 6.86 -3.33 -8.88
C ALA A 96 8.18 -3.30 -9.65
N ARG A 97 9.14 -4.17 -9.30
CA ARG A 97 10.38 -4.36 -10.08
C ARG A 97 10.12 -5.06 -11.41
N TYR A 98 9.30 -6.11 -11.41
CA TYR A 98 8.94 -6.85 -12.61
C TYR A 98 8.26 -5.94 -13.65
N PHE A 99 7.25 -5.17 -13.23
CA PHE A 99 6.57 -4.19 -14.05
C PHE A 99 7.36 -2.89 -14.23
N GLN A 100 8.60 -2.80 -13.74
CA GLN A 100 9.49 -1.64 -13.88
C GLN A 100 8.77 -0.32 -13.57
N ILE A 101 8.33 -0.17 -12.32
CA ILE A 101 7.65 1.03 -11.80
C ILE A 101 8.57 1.71 -10.77
N PRO A 102 9.52 2.57 -11.19
CA PRO A 102 10.58 3.07 -10.31
C PRO A 102 10.08 3.89 -9.12
N SER A 103 9.01 4.67 -9.32
CA SER A 103 8.37 5.47 -8.27
C SER A 103 7.86 4.60 -7.13
N LEU A 104 7.18 3.50 -7.46
CA LEU A 104 6.65 2.57 -6.47
C LEU A 104 7.76 1.76 -5.79
N VAL A 105 8.78 1.32 -6.54
CA VAL A 105 9.96 0.65 -5.97
C VAL A 105 10.64 1.55 -4.93
N THR A 106 10.93 2.80 -5.29
CA THR A 106 11.54 3.79 -4.39
C THR A 106 10.68 3.99 -3.15
N TRP A 107 9.37 4.14 -3.32
CA TRP A 107 8.44 4.34 -2.20
C TRP A 107 8.44 3.17 -1.19
N ILE A 108 8.49 1.92 -1.67
CA ILE A 108 8.54 0.74 -0.80
C ILE A 108 9.91 0.58 -0.14
N VAL A 109 11.00 0.75 -0.90
CA VAL A 109 12.39 0.58 -0.41
C VAL A 109 12.74 1.62 0.66
N GLU A 110 12.33 2.87 0.46
CA GLU A 110 12.50 3.95 1.45
C GLU A 110 11.51 3.85 2.62
N GLN A 111 10.67 2.83 2.64
CA GLN A 111 9.67 2.57 3.67
C GLN A 111 8.77 3.77 3.96
N LYS A 112 8.44 4.54 2.91
CA LYS A 112 7.64 5.77 3.03
C LYS A 112 6.24 5.52 3.61
N TYR A 113 5.75 4.28 3.57
CA TYR A 113 4.49 3.89 4.22
C TYR A 113 4.45 4.13 5.74
N PHE A 114 5.58 4.10 6.45
CA PHE A 114 5.60 4.43 7.88
C PHE A 114 5.31 5.90 8.16
N GLN A 115 5.59 6.79 7.20
CA GLN A 115 5.41 8.23 7.35
C GLN A 115 3.97 8.68 7.06
N VAL A 116 3.17 7.83 6.42
CA VAL A 116 1.78 8.15 6.02
C VAL A 116 0.84 8.18 7.23
N ILE A 117 1.21 7.56 8.35
CA ILE A 117 0.38 7.47 9.55
C ILE A 117 1.01 8.29 10.67
N GLN A 118 0.40 9.44 11.01
CA GLN A 118 0.74 10.17 12.23
C GLN A 118 0.07 9.47 13.41
N VAL A 119 0.87 8.79 14.24
CA VAL A 119 0.39 8.22 15.51
C VAL A 119 0.68 9.23 16.63
N ASP A 120 -0.31 10.01 17.02
CA ASP A 120 -0.24 10.83 18.24
C ASP A 120 -0.14 9.88 19.44
N THR A 121 1.08 9.69 19.94
CA THR A 121 1.34 8.88 21.13
C THR A 121 1.35 9.81 22.33
N ASN A 122 0.25 9.86 23.08
CA ASN A 122 0.22 10.59 24.35
C ASN A 122 0.92 9.73 25.43
N ILE A 123 2.21 9.99 25.65
CA ILE A 123 2.95 9.41 26.75
C ILE A 123 2.63 10.22 28.01
N ARG A 124 1.77 9.68 28.87
CA ARG A 124 1.60 10.21 30.22
C ARG A 124 2.75 9.69 31.08
N VAL A 125 3.76 10.53 31.27
CA VAL A 125 4.83 10.29 32.24
C VAL A 125 4.25 10.59 33.62
N TYR A 126 4.09 9.58 34.45
CA TYR A 126 3.76 9.75 35.86
C TYR A 126 5.05 9.89 36.66
N ASP A 127 5.13 10.91 37.49
CA ASP A 127 6.27 11.13 38.38
C ASP A 127 6.24 10.10 39.53
N GLU A 128 7.41 9.63 39.95
CA GLU A 128 7.59 8.56 40.95
C GLU A 128 6.90 8.87 42.30
N ASP A 129 6.72 10.16 42.62
CA ASP A 129 6.05 10.60 43.84
C ASP A 129 4.53 10.37 43.85
N SER A 130 3.92 10.07 42.70
CA SER A 130 2.47 9.82 42.57
C SER A 130 2.04 8.42 43.04
N PHE A 131 3.00 7.54 43.36
CA PHE A 131 2.73 6.14 43.73
C PHE A 131 2.74 5.89 45.25
N ARG A 132 3.01 6.92 46.06
CA ARG A 132 3.15 6.80 47.53
C ARG A 132 1.83 6.69 48.30
N ASP A 133 0.68 6.92 47.64
CA ASP A 133 -0.64 6.90 48.29
C ASP A 133 -1.39 5.55 48.16
N LEU A 134 -0.73 4.50 47.66
CA LEU A 134 -1.30 3.15 47.68
C LEU A 134 -1.08 2.50 49.05
N PRO A 135 -2.13 1.98 49.71
CA PRO A 135 -2.01 1.35 51.02
C PRO A 135 -1.11 0.12 50.89
N THR A 136 0.12 0.23 51.42
CA THR A 136 1.07 -0.88 51.47
C THR A 136 0.67 -1.76 52.66
N SER A 137 -0.19 -2.76 52.41
CA SER A 137 -0.43 -3.81 53.40
C SER A 137 0.81 -4.69 53.49
N SER A 138 1.57 -4.50 54.57
CA SER A 138 2.69 -5.35 54.92
C SER A 138 2.18 -6.76 55.24
N SER A 139 2.53 -7.74 54.40
CA SER A 139 2.61 -9.13 54.86
C SER A 139 3.65 -9.91 54.06
N SER A 140 4.30 -10.80 54.80
CA SER A 140 5.53 -11.53 54.53
C SER A 140 5.54 -12.40 53.26
N SER A 141 6.75 -12.58 52.70
CA SER A 141 7.22 -13.70 51.86
C SER A 141 7.18 -13.53 50.33
N THR A 142 8.40 -13.46 49.76
CA THR A 142 8.86 -13.90 48.42
C THR A 142 8.06 -13.53 47.17
N SER A 143 8.63 -12.57 46.42
CA SER A 143 8.55 -12.35 44.96
C SER A 143 7.24 -11.87 44.31
N LYS A 144 7.35 -10.67 43.71
CA LYS A 144 6.79 -10.18 42.43
C LYS A 144 5.99 -8.89 42.57
N VAL A 145 6.51 -7.84 41.93
CA VAL A 145 5.69 -6.82 41.28
C VAL A 145 6.23 -6.67 39.86
N GLU A 146 5.52 -7.24 38.90
CA GLU A 146 5.72 -6.97 37.47
C GLU A 146 5.07 -5.63 37.17
N TYR A 147 5.86 -4.68 36.67
CA TYR A 147 5.37 -3.38 36.24
C TYR A 147 4.58 -3.55 34.95
N PHE A 148 3.26 -3.41 35.02
CA PHE A 148 2.43 -3.26 33.83
C PHE A 148 2.33 -1.77 33.48
N GLN A 149 3.16 -1.31 32.56
CA GLN A 149 2.96 0.00 31.91
C GLN A 149 1.69 -0.09 31.06
N THR A 150 0.55 0.35 31.58
CA THR A 150 -0.68 0.49 30.78
C THR A 150 -0.69 1.85 30.08
N THR A 151 -0.18 1.89 28.85
CA THR A 151 -0.24 3.06 27.97
C THR A 151 -1.69 3.29 27.51
N GLY A 152 -2.31 4.39 27.96
CA GLY A 152 -3.60 4.82 27.44
C GLY A 152 -3.42 5.50 26.07
N ILE A 153 -3.70 4.80 24.98
CA ILE A 153 -3.64 5.36 23.62
C ILE A 153 -4.94 6.11 23.32
N GLU A 154 -4.88 7.44 23.23
CA GLU A 154 -5.95 8.26 22.67
C GLU A 154 -5.67 8.50 21.17
N ARG A 155 -6.51 7.95 20.29
CA ARG A 155 -6.30 8.00 18.83
C ARG A 155 -7.01 9.21 18.22
N ARG A 156 -6.25 10.14 17.64
CA ARG A 156 -6.78 11.21 16.77
C ARG A 156 -6.25 11.01 15.35
N PHE A 157 -7.16 10.85 14.38
CA PHE A 157 -6.79 10.77 12.96
C PHE A 157 -6.86 12.16 12.35
N VAL A 158 -5.73 12.70 11.90
CA VAL A 158 -5.69 13.97 11.17
C VAL A 158 -5.31 13.68 9.73
N CYS A 159 -6.26 13.86 8.81
CA CYS A 159 -5.95 13.86 7.37
C CYS A 159 -5.19 15.14 7.03
N VAL A 160 -4.02 15.01 6.40
CA VAL A 160 -3.31 16.15 5.79
C VAL A 160 -4.13 16.69 4.61
N PRO A 161 -4.35 18.01 4.50
CA PRO A 161 -5.04 18.59 3.36
C PRO A 161 -4.16 18.46 2.11
N THR A 162 -4.74 17.89 1.06
CA THR A 162 -4.15 17.86 -0.29
C THR A 162 -3.86 19.29 -0.74
N ARG A 163 -2.60 19.58 -1.06
CA ARG A 163 -2.20 20.87 -1.61
C ARG A 163 -2.75 20.96 -3.04
N VAL A 164 -3.88 21.62 -3.21
CA VAL A 164 -4.42 21.96 -4.53
C VAL A 164 -3.46 22.99 -5.14
N SER A 165 -2.92 22.66 -6.31
CA SER A 165 -2.04 23.54 -7.09
C SER A 165 -2.88 24.60 -7.80
#